data_AF-A0A2N1Z9T5-F1
#
_entry.id   AF-A0A2N1Z9T5-F1
#
_cell.length_a   1.000
_cell.length_b   1.000
_cell.length_c   1.000
_cell.angle_alpha   90.00
_cell.angle_beta   90.00
_cell.angle_gamma   90.00
#
_symmetry.space_group_name_H-M   'P 1'
#
loop_
_entity.id
_entity.type
_entity.pdbx_description
1 polymer ?
#
loop_
_entity_poly.entity_id
_entity_poly.type
_entity_poly.pdbx_seq_one_letter_code
_entity_poly.pdbx_strand_id
1 'polypeptide(L)'
;MQPVTTAIQFFPAHELECKGSRKRDASGRGIAGTGVIKMDPRFAQALPVLRGEWGRPLSPNSVCRTPGHNNLPVKQGGAGGHPNSLHLTENPKWPTLGTMGADIQWRSWSTRTKLAFARLAWRLGWAVGLHDGFCHVDRRGDLGLPNLPRAVFLYGTWSGAFSPQDVINA
;
A
#
# COMPACT_ATOMS: atom_id res chain seq x y z
N MET A 1 -4.28 20.35 -7.96
CA MET A 1 -4.51 18.96 -8.40
C MET A 1 -5.73 18.40 -7.67
N GLN A 2 -6.50 17.51 -8.29
CA GLN A 2 -7.69 16.87 -7.69
C GLN A 2 -7.40 15.39 -7.45
N PRO A 3 -7.96 14.74 -6.41
CA PRO A 3 -7.74 13.32 -6.17
C PRO A 3 -8.28 12.45 -7.30
N VAL A 4 -7.68 11.28 -7.51
CA VAL A 4 -8.15 10.28 -8.48
C VAL A 4 -9.16 9.35 -7.80
N THR A 5 -10.34 9.20 -8.40
CA THR A 5 -11.49 8.51 -7.80
C THR A 5 -12.02 7.34 -8.65
N THR A 6 -11.22 6.88 -9.61
CA THR A 6 -11.59 5.85 -10.58
C THR A 6 -10.45 4.83 -10.73
N ALA A 7 -10.68 3.80 -11.54
CA ALA A 7 -9.64 2.87 -12.00
C ALA A 7 -8.49 3.62 -12.68
N ILE A 8 -7.31 3.01 -12.65
CA ILE A 8 -6.12 3.52 -13.33
C ILE A 8 -5.52 2.42 -14.19
N GLN A 9 -4.56 2.77 -15.04
CA GLN A 9 -3.90 1.81 -15.92
C GLN A 9 -3.37 0.60 -15.12
N PHE A 10 -3.67 -0.60 -15.60
CA PHE A 10 -3.36 -1.90 -15.00
C PHE A 10 -4.11 -2.29 -13.73
N PHE A 11 -4.86 -1.38 -13.10
CA PHE A 11 -5.56 -1.64 -11.84
C PHE A 11 -7.06 -1.36 -11.97
N PRO A 12 -7.90 -2.41 -12.00
CA PRO A 12 -9.34 -2.23 -12.00
C PRO A 12 -9.81 -1.59 -10.67
N ALA A 13 -10.95 -0.91 -10.72
CA ALA A 13 -11.50 -0.16 -9.58
C ALA A 13 -11.53 -0.97 -8.27
N HIS A 14 -11.98 -2.22 -8.32
CA HIS A 14 -12.12 -3.08 -7.14
C HIS A 14 -10.79 -3.39 -6.41
N GLU A 15 -9.63 -3.27 -7.08
CA GLU A 15 -8.31 -3.41 -6.45
C GLU A 15 -7.87 -2.12 -5.73
N LEU A 16 -8.41 -0.98 -6.14
CA LEU A 16 -8.09 0.35 -5.61
C LEU A 16 -9.07 0.82 -4.53
N GLU A 17 -10.26 0.23 -4.50
CA GLU A 17 -11.32 0.59 -3.57
C GLU A 17 -10.88 0.50 -2.11
N CYS A 18 -11.35 1.46 -1.32
CA CYS A 18 -11.07 1.49 0.10
C CYS A 18 -11.71 0.26 0.74
N LYS A 19 -10.92 -0.43 1.57
CA LYS A 19 -11.42 -1.58 2.31
C LYS A 19 -12.50 -1.13 3.29
N GLY A 20 -13.65 -1.80 3.26
CA GLY A 20 -14.75 -1.60 4.20
C GLY A 20 -14.64 -2.55 5.39
N SER A 21 -15.23 -2.16 6.51
CA SER A 21 -15.50 -3.09 7.62
C SER A 21 -16.48 -4.16 7.13
N ARG A 22 -16.08 -5.43 7.16
CA ARG A 22 -16.96 -6.52 6.72
C ARG A 22 -17.98 -6.89 7.80
N LYS A 23 -19.25 -7.01 7.41
CA LYS A 23 -20.02 -8.21 7.77
C LYS A 23 -19.58 -9.32 6.81
N ARG A 24 -19.26 -10.52 7.31
CA ARG A 24 -18.97 -11.69 6.47
C ARG A 24 -20.25 -12.07 5.72
N ASP A 25 -20.15 -12.46 4.46
CA ASP A 25 -21.28 -13.10 3.79
C ASP A 25 -21.46 -14.55 4.30
N ALA A 26 -22.57 -15.20 3.93
CA ALA A 26 -22.87 -16.58 4.34
C ALA A 26 -21.83 -17.61 3.84
N SER A 27 -20.94 -17.24 2.92
CA SER A 27 -19.84 -18.09 2.42
C SER A 27 -18.55 -17.93 3.21
N GLY A 28 -18.53 -17.09 4.26
CA GLY A 28 -17.35 -16.80 5.07
C GLY A 28 -16.27 -16.01 4.33
N ARG A 29 -16.52 -15.67 3.05
CA ARG A 29 -15.64 -14.84 2.26
C ARG A 29 -15.81 -13.40 2.69
N GLY A 30 -14.81 -12.62 2.31
CA GLY A 30 -15.14 -11.25 2.10
C GLY A 30 -13.98 -10.40 1.67
N ILE A 31 -14.43 -9.25 1.22
CA ILE A 31 -13.90 -7.89 1.21
C ILE A 31 -14.88 -7.30 0.21
N ALA A 32 -15.97 -6.70 0.69
CA ALA A 32 -16.66 -5.75 -0.15
C ALA A 32 -15.77 -4.50 -0.10
N GLY A 33 -15.27 -4.07 -1.26
CA GLY A 33 -14.77 -2.71 -1.37
C GLY A 33 -15.92 -1.74 -1.03
N THR A 34 -15.58 -0.58 -0.49
CA THR A 34 -16.59 0.43 -0.12
C THR A 34 -17.19 1.12 -1.35
N GLY A 35 -16.71 0.84 -2.56
CA GLY A 35 -16.96 1.66 -3.76
C GLY A 35 -16.20 2.99 -3.75
N VAL A 36 -15.54 3.36 -2.65
CA VAL A 36 -14.77 4.60 -2.54
C VAL A 36 -13.38 4.38 -3.11
N ILE A 37 -12.94 5.24 -4.03
CA ILE A 37 -11.55 5.37 -4.45
C ILE A 37 -11.19 6.84 -4.25
N LYS A 38 -10.05 7.10 -3.60
CA LYS A 38 -9.51 8.46 -3.45
C LYS A 38 -8.01 8.39 -3.25
N MET A 39 -7.27 8.59 -4.35
CA MET A 39 -5.82 8.53 -4.39
C MET A 39 -5.24 9.93 -4.58
N ASP A 40 -4.10 10.18 -3.95
CA ASP A 40 -3.28 11.34 -4.31
C ASP A 40 -2.80 11.18 -5.77
N PRO A 41 -2.86 12.23 -6.60
CA PRO A 41 -2.48 12.14 -8.02
C PRO A 41 -1.05 11.67 -8.24
N ARG A 42 -0.13 12.03 -7.35
CA ARG A 42 1.28 11.59 -7.43
C ARG A 42 1.38 10.08 -7.27
N PHE A 43 0.60 9.52 -6.34
CA PHE A 43 0.52 8.08 -6.12
C PHE A 43 -0.18 7.36 -7.28
N ALA A 44 -1.30 7.91 -7.77
CA ALA A 44 -2.04 7.35 -8.89
C ALA A 44 -1.22 7.32 -10.19
N GLN A 45 -0.30 8.27 -10.39
CA GLN A 45 0.66 8.27 -11.50
C GLN A 45 1.80 7.26 -11.30
N ALA A 46 2.31 7.12 -10.07
CA ALA A 46 3.44 6.25 -9.79
C ALA A 46 3.09 4.76 -9.82
N LEU A 47 1.89 4.38 -9.34
CA LEU A 47 1.52 2.97 -9.18
C LEU A 47 1.51 2.17 -10.51
N PRO A 48 0.96 2.71 -11.64
CA PRO A 48 1.07 2.07 -12.95
C PRO A 48 2.52 1.91 -13.44
N VAL A 49 3.39 2.90 -13.15
CA VAL A 49 4.82 2.81 -13.49
C VAL A 49 5.48 1.66 -12.75
N LEU A 50 5.22 1.51 -11.44
CA LEU A 50 5.74 0.38 -10.66
C LEU A 50 5.28 -0.97 -11.25
N ARG A 51 4.01 -1.09 -11.65
CA ARG A 51 3.48 -2.31 -12.28
C ARG A 51 4.11 -2.58 -13.64
N GLY A 52 4.32 -1.54 -14.44
CA GLY A 52 4.94 -1.63 -15.76
C GLY A 52 6.38 -2.11 -15.68
N GLU A 53 7.18 -1.44 -14.85
CA GLU A 53 8.60 -1.78 -14.61
C GLU A 53 8.79 -3.17 -13.98
N TRP A 54 7.84 -3.61 -13.14
CA TRP A 54 7.89 -4.96 -12.59
C TRP A 54 7.66 -6.05 -13.64
N GLY A 55 6.95 -5.73 -14.73
CA GLY A 55 6.70 -6.66 -15.84
C GLY A 55 5.86 -7.89 -15.48
N ARG A 56 5.35 -8.01 -14.25
CA ARG A 56 4.60 -9.16 -13.73
C ARG A 56 3.36 -8.74 -12.94
N PRO A 57 2.29 -9.55 -12.88
CA PRO A 57 1.10 -9.24 -12.10
C PRO A 57 1.45 -8.69 -10.71
N LEU A 58 0.90 -7.51 -10.40
CA LEU A 58 1.06 -6.85 -9.11
C LEU A 58 -0.34 -6.74 -8.52
N SER A 59 -0.61 -7.52 -7.48
CA SER A 59 -1.93 -7.57 -6.86
C SER A 59 -1.91 -6.81 -5.53
N PRO A 60 -2.51 -5.61 -5.47
CA PRO A 60 -2.67 -4.90 -4.21
C PRO A 60 -3.69 -5.64 -3.34
N ASN A 61 -3.31 -6.02 -2.13
CA ASN A 61 -4.27 -6.55 -1.17
C ASN A 61 -4.97 -5.42 -0.39
N SER A 62 -4.36 -4.23 -0.32
CA SER A 62 -4.89 -3.01 0.30
C SER A 62 -4.26 -1.79 -0.35
N VAL A 63 -5.06 -0.85 -0.85
CA VAL A 63 -4.57 0.45 -1.36
C VAL A 63 -5.19 1.55 -0.52
N CYS A 64 -6.50 1.67 -0.58
CA CYS A 64 -7.21 2.72 0.12
C CYS A 64 -7.82 2.22 1.46
N ARG A 65 -7.89 3.09 2.47
CA ARG A 65 -8.60 2.88 3.73
C ARG A 65 -9.38 4.13 4.12
N THR A 66 -10.61 3.97 4.57
CA THR A 66 -11.32 5.05 5.28
C THR A 66 -10.75 5.18 6.70
N PRO A 67 -10.80 6.36 7.35
CA PRO A 67 -10.39 6.52 8.74
C PRO A 67 -11.08 5.52 9.68
N GLY A 68 -12.38 5.29 9.48
CA GLY A 68 -13.16 4.33 10.27
C GLY A 68 -12.64 2.90 10.14
N HIS A 69 -12.39 2.41 8.91
CA HIS A 69 -11.83 1.07 8.71
C HIS A 69 -10.40 0.95 9.24
N ASN A 70 -9.58 2.00 9.07
CA ASN A 70 -8.21 2.01 9.55
C ASN A 70 -8.13 1.86 11.08
N ASN A 71 -8.92 2.64 11.82
CA ASN A 71 -8.87 2.69 13.28
C ASN A 71 -9.54 1.49 13.95
N LEU A 72 -10.47 0.84 13.26
CA LEU A 72 -11.15 -0.34 13.78
C LEU A 72 -10.14 -1.51 13.94
N PRO A 73 -10.11 -2.22 15.08
CA PRO A 73 -9.22 -3.36 15.28
C PRO A 73 -9.46 -4.51 14.28
N VAL A 74 -8.40 -5.26 13.97
CA VAL A 74 -8.50 -6.46 13.10
C VAL A 74 -9.54 -7.46 13.61
N LYS A 75 -9.60 -7.68 14.93
CA LYS A 75 -10.61 -8.55 15.57
C LYS A 75 -12.06 -8.10 15.36
N GLN A 76 -12.27 -6.84 14.99
CA GLN A 76 -13.58 -6.23 14.68
C GLN A 76 -13.77 -6.02 13.16
N GLY A 77 -12.87 -6.55 12.33
CA GLY A 77 -12.97 -6.46 10.87
C GLY A 77 -12.39 -5.17 10.27
N GLY A 78 -11.62 -4.40 11.06
CA GLY A 78 -10.84 -3.26 10.56
C GLY A 78 -9.39 -3.60 10.23
N ALA A 79 -8.59 -2.59 9.96
CA ALA A 79 -7.16 -2.75 9.66
C ALA A 79 -6.26 -2.72 10.91
N GLY A 80 -6.74 -2.15 12.03
CA GLY A 80 -5.89 -1.87 13.20
C GLY A 80 -4.68 -0.99 12.85
N GLY A 81 -4.82 -0.11 11.86
CA GLY A 81 -3.76 0.70 11.30
C GLY A 81 -3.47 1.94 12.15
N HIS A 82 -2.28 2.51 11.94
CA HIS A 82 -1.87 3.74 12.62
C HIS A 82 -2.69 4.95 12.10
N PRO A 83 -3.08 5.93 12.95
CA PRO A 83 -3.85 7.11 12.53
C PRO A 83 -3.14 8.00 11.51
N ASN A 84 -1.82 7.89 11.39
CA ASN A 84 -1.01 8.63 10.41
C ASN A 84 -0.68 7.80 9.15
N SER A 85 -1.37 6.69 8.92
CA SER A 85 -1.12 5.80 7.77
C SER A 85 -1.34 6.52 6.43
N LEU A 86 -0.45 6.27 5.47
CA LEU A 86 -0.62 6.77 4.10
C LEU A 86 -1.64 6.00 3.28
N HIS A 87 -2.28 4.95 3.83
CA HIS A 87 -3.44 4.33 3.20
C HIS A 87 -4.72 5.17 3.29
N LEU A 88 -4.73 6.22 4.13
CA LEU A 88 -5.93 6.98 4.43
C LEU A 88 -6.40 7.82 3.24
N THR A 89 -7.71 7.78 3.00
CA THR A 89 -8.46 8.72 2.13
C THR A 89 -8.41 10.15 2.63
N GLU A 90 -8.53 10.33 3.94
CA GLU A 90 -8.36 11.60 4.65
C GLU A 90 -7.28 11.42 5.72
N ASN A 91 -6.18 12.14 5.58
CA ASN A 91 -5.09 12.11 6.55
C ASN A 91 -4.92 13.50 7.18
N PRO A 92 -5.20 13.69 8.49
CA PRO A 92 -5.08 14.99 9.14
C PRO A 92 -3.61 15.38 9.42
N LYS A 93 -2.69 14.41 9.37
CA LYS A 93 -1.27 14.61 9.70
C LYS A 93 -0.45 15.04 8.48
N TRP A 94 -0.77 14.49 7.31
CA TRP A 94 0.02 14.67 6.08
C TRP A 94 -0.80 15.43 5.02
N PRO A 95 -0.17 16.32 4.24
CA PRO A 95 -0.83 17.10 3.19
C PRO A 95 -1.06 16.25 1.94
N THR A 96 -1.92 15.23 2.06
CA THR A 96 -2.27 14.29 0.99
C THR A 96 -3.69 14.54 0.51
N LEU A 97 -3.94 14.43 -0.79
CA LEU A 97 -5.29 14.54 -1.34
C LEU A 97 -6.07 13.22 -1.31
N GLY A 98 -5.40 12.12 -0.94
CA GLY A 98 -5.95 10.78 -0.83
C GLY A 98 -4.87 9.79 -0.42
N THR A 99 -5.14 8.50 -0.60
CA THR A 99 -4.16 7.46 -0.29
C THR A 99 -2.88 7.64 -1.11
N MET A 100 -1.76 7.34 -0.46
CA MET A 100 -0.41 7.31 -1.01
C MET A 100 0.32 6.01 -0.70
N GLY A 101 -0.38 4.99 -0.19
CA GLY A 101 0.19 3.70 0.19
C GLY A 101 -0.56 2.51 -0.41
N ALA A 102 0.16 1.44 -0.71
CA ALA A 102 -0.38 0.15 -1.10
C ALA A 102 0.40 -0.99 -0.41
N ASP A 103 -0.32 -2.06 -0.10
CA ASP A 103 0.23 -3.32 0.36
C ASP A 103 0.12 -4.31 -0.81
N ILE A 104 1.26 -4.72 -1.35
CA ILE A 104 1.36 -5.62 -2.48
C ILE A 104 1.48 -7.06 -1.99
N GLN A 105 0.55 -7.92 -2.40
CA GLN A 105 0.58 -9.33 -2.04
C GLN A 105 1.84 -10.01 -2.61
N TRP A 106 2.67 -10.59 -1.73
CA TRP A 106 3.85 -11.36 -2.16
C TRP A 106 4.12 -12.61 -1.33
N ARG A 107 3.16 -13.06 -0.50
CA ARG A 107 3.35 -14.20 0.41
C ARG A 107 3.92 -15.45 -0.27
N SER A 108 3.43 -15.76 -1.48
CA SER A 108 3.83 -16.92 -2.28
C SER A 108 5.11 -16.71 -3.10
N TRP A 109 5.72 -15.52 -3.06
CA TRP A 109 6.93 -15.24 -3.81
C TRP A 109 8.16 -15.81 -3.11
N SER A 110 9.11 -16.30 -3.89
CA SER A 110 10.42 -16.69 -3.36
C SER A 110 11.15 -15.48 -2.76
N THR A 111 12.06 -15.70 -1.80
CA THR A 111 12.90 -14.65 -1.20
C THR A 111 13.61 -13.80 -2.26
N ARG A 112 14.16 -14.43 -3.30
CA ARG A 112 14.79 -13.75 -4.44
C ARG A 112 13.82 -12.79 -5.14
N THR A 113 12.58 -13.21 -5.36
CA THR A 113 11.56 -12.39 -6.02
C THR A 113 11.10 -11.24 -5.13
N LYS A 114 10.90 -11.48 -3.83
CA LYS A 114 10.59 -10.44 -2.83
C LYS A 114 11.67 -9.36 -2.80
N LEU A 115 12.94 -9.77 -2.71
CA LEU A 115 14.08 -8.84 -2.71
C LEU A 115 14.17 -8.06 -4.03
N ALA A 116 14.01 -8.73 -5.18
CA ALA A 116 14.03 -8.05 -6.48
C ALA A 116 12.94 -6.98 -6.61
N PHE A 117 11.72 -7.28 -6.15
CA PHE A 117 10.64 -6.30 -6.15
C PHE A 117 10.89 -5.14 -5.19
N ALA A 118 11.34 -5.42 -3.95
CA ALA A 118 11.66 -4.39 -2.97
C ALA A 118 12.73 -3.42 -3.50
N ARG A 119 13.78 -3.96 -4.13
CA ARG A 119 14.85 -3.17 -4.77
C ARG A 119 14.33 -2.31 -5.92
N LEU A 120 13.48 -2.88 -6.77
CA LEU A 120 12.84 -2.13 -7.85
C LEU A 120 12.02 -0.95 -7.29
N ALA A 121 11.14 -1.22 -6.32
CA ALA A 121 10.33 -0.18 -5.69
C ALA A 121 11.21 0.93 -5.07
N TRP A 122 12.26 0.55 -4.33
CA TRP A 122 13.21 1.51 -3.76
C TRP A 122 13.86 2.40 -4.83
N ARG A 123 14.38 1.79 -5.91
CA ARG A 123 15.01 2.51 -7.04
C ARG A 123 14.04 3.48 -7.72
N LEU A 124 12.76 3.12 -7.82
CA LEU A 124 11.71 3.96 -8.37
C LEU A 124 11.20 5.06 -7.40
N GLY A 125 11.85 5.26 -6.25
CA GLY A 125 11.51 6.35 -5.34
C GLY A 125 10.51 5.99 -4.24
N TRP A 126 10.10 4.73 -4.11
CA TRP A 126 9.13 4.31 -3.10
C TRP A 126 9.79 4.13 -1.74
N ALA A 127 9.06 4.44 -0.66
CA ALA A 127 9.36 3.86 0.64
C ALA A 127 8.87 2.41 0.67
N VAL A 128 9.58 1.54 1.38
CA VAL A 128 9.36 0.09 1.35
C VAL A 128 9.25 -0.46 2.76
N GLY A 129 8.10 -1.01 3.12
CA GLY A 129 7.86 -1.72 4.38
C GLY A 129 7.86 -3.23 4.16
N LEU A 130 8.71 -3.95 4.91
CA LEU A 130 8.89 -5.39 4.79
C LEU A 130 7.94 -6.13 5.75
N HIS A 131 7.07 -6.97 5.19
CA HIS A 131 6.18 -7.87 5.94
C HIS A 131 6.13 -9.25 5.28
N ASP A 132 5.87 -10.32 6.04
CA ASP A 132 5.89 -11.69 5.50
C ASP A 132 4.82 -11.94 4.42
N GLY A 133 3.66 -11.32 4.59
CA GLY A 133 2.52 -11.48 3.69
C GLY A 133 2.49 -10.53 2.49
N PHE A 134 3.08 -9.35 2.62
CA PHE A 134 2.98 -8.28 1.62
C PHE A 134 4.18 -7.32 1.66
N CYS A 135 4.41 -6.58 0.59
CA CYS A 135 5.31 -5.45 0.57
C CYS A 135 4.50 -4.17 0.71
N HIS A 136 4.71 -3.41 1.78
CA HIS A 136 4.15 -2.07 1.86
C HIS A 136 4.97 -1.14 0.97
N VAL A 137 4.31 -0.39 0.11
CA VAL A 137 4.93 0.65 -0.72
C VAL A 137 4.15 1.93 -0.58
N ASP A 138 4.84 3.04 -0.36
CA ASP A 138 4.20 4.35 -0.30
C ASP A 138 5.06 5.45 -0.93
N ARG A 139 4.40 6.53 -1.31
CA ARG A 139 4.99 7.68 -1.98
C ARG A 139 5.29 8.85 -1.03
N ARG A 140 5.63 8.58 0.25
CA ARG A 140 5.97 9.64 1.21
C ARG A 140 7.08 10.59 0.74
N GLY A 141 8.01 10.11 -0.07
CA GLY A 141 9.09 10.92 -0.62
C GLY A 141 8.59 12.12 -1.44
N ASP A 142 7.44 11.99 -2.10
CA ASP A 142 6.86 13.04 -2.94
C ASP A 142 6.24 14.18 -2.11
N LEU A 143 6.18 14.05 -0.79
CA LEU A 143 5.71 15.09 0.13
C LEU A 143 6.82 16.08 0.52
N GLY A 144 8.09 15.74 0.32
CA GLY A 144 9.22 16.61 0.67
C GLY A 144 9.32 16.96 2.16
N LEU A 145 8.72 16.16 3.04
CA LEU A 145 8.64 16.43 4.47
C LEU A 145 9.87 15.88 5.22
N PRO A 146 10.62 16.72 5.96
CA PRO A 146 11.80 16.27 6.70
C PRO A 146 11.51 15.20 7.76
N ASN A 147 10.31 15.22 8.35
CA ASN A 147 9.87 14.29 9.38
C ASN A 147 9.20 13.02 8.82
N LEU A 148 9.14 12.86 7.49
CA LEU A 148 8.63 11.67 6.83
C LEU A 148 9.53 11.28 5.64
N PRO A 149 10.81 10.98 5.88
CA PRO A 149 11.74 10.64 4.82
C PRO A 149 11.39 9.30 4.19
N ARG A 150 11.76 9.13 2.91
CA ARG A 150 11.74 7.84 2.22
C ARG A 150 12.67 6.86 2.97
N ALA A 151 12.18 5.67 3.27
CA ALA A 151 12.93 4.66 4.02
C ALA A 151 12.59 3.23 3.57
N VAL A 152 13.48 2.29 3.89
CA VAL A 152 13.17 0.86 3.95
C VAL A 152 13.05 0.48 5.42
N PHE A 153 11.93 -0.13 5.82
CA PHE A 153 11.63 -0.38 7.24
C PHE A 153 10.89 -1.71 7.44
N LEU A 154 10.85 -2.20 8.68
CA LEU A 154 10.06 -3.38 9.03
C LEU A 154 8.61 -2.99 9.27
N TYR A 155 7.68 -3.72 8.64
CA TYR A 155 6.25 -3.48 8.76
C TYR A 155 5.61 -4.69 9.44
N GLY A 156 5.33 -4.60 10.74
CA GLY A 156 4.77 -5.73 11.48
C GLY A 156 5.70 -6.95 11.51
N THR A 157 5.15 -8.14 11.26
CA THR A 157 5.92 -9.40 11.27
C THR A 157 6.76 -9.57 10.00
N TRP A 158 8.07 -9.72 10.19
CA TRP A 158 9.03 -10.04 9.13
C TRP A 158 9.97 -11.15 9.59
N SER A 159 10.08 -12.21 8.80
CA SER A 159 10.86 -13.41 9.12
C SER A 159 12.38 -13.21 8.99
N GLY A 160 12.84 -12.03 8.57
CA GLY A 160 14.25 -11.76 8.34
C GLY A 160 14.80 -12.42 7.06
N ALA A 161 13.97 -12.67 6.05
CA ALA A 161 14.41 -13.28 4.79
C ALA A 161 15.47 -12.44 4.04
N PHE A 162 15.50 -11.13 4.30
CA PHE A 162 16.56 -10.18 3.98
C PHE A 162 16.40 -8.94 4.87
N SER A 163 17.43 -8.10 4.95
CA SER A 163 17.45 -6.87 5.73
C SER A 163 17.03 -5.64 4.90
N PRO A 164 16.63 -4.53 5.55
CA PRO A 164 16.47 -3.24 4.86
C PRO A 164 17.72 -2.81 4.07
N GLN A 165 18.92 -3.12 4.58
CA GLN A 165 20.16 -2.77 3.91
C GLN A 165 20.35 -3.52 2.59
N ASP A 166 19.88 -4.76 2.50
CA ASP A 166 19.92 -5.54 1.26
C ASP A 166 19.06 -4.90 0.15
N VAL A 167 18.02 -4.16 0.52
CA VAL A 167 17.17 -3.40 -0.41
C VAL A 167 17.85 -2.10 -0.83
N ILE A 168 18.49 -1.41 0.11
CA ILE A 168 19.12 -0.10 -0.11
C ILE A 168 20.39 -0.20 -0.95
N ASN A 169 21.22 -1.24 -0.74
CA ASN A 169 22.52 -1.43 -1.40
C ASN A 169 22.43 -1.99 -2.84
N ALA A 170 21.27 -1.88 -3.49
CA ALA A 170 20.99 -2.49 -4.79
C ALA A 170 21.42 -1.65 -5.99
#